data_AF-A0A0G1MWY1-F1
#
_entry.id   AF-A0A0G1MWY1-F1
#
_cell.length_a   1.000
_cell.length_b   1.000
_cell.length_c   1.000
_cell.angle_alpha   90.00
_cell.angle_beta   90.00
_cell.angle_gamma   90.00
#
_symmetry.space_group_name_H-M   'P 1'
#
loop_
_entity.id
_entity.type
_entity.pdbx_description
1 polymer ?
#
loop_
_entity_poly.entity_id
_entity_poly.type
_entity_poly.pdbx_seq_one_letter_code
_entity_poly.pdbx_strand_id
1 'polypeptide(L)'
;MQGLKAPAKNISSKFFYDEVGSEIFNKITEQEEYYLTSCEKEILLTYGSLIAKRIPYESIALVDFGSGDGSKAVLLLQSLVQIQESVEYIVVEISPKALNETVERVGRECPTVRIQSHQSDFSWA
;
A
#
# COMPACT_ATOMS: atom_id res chain seq x y z
N MET A 1 -23.67 -10.97 9.50
CA MET A 1 -24.44 -11.83 10.44
C MET A 1 -24.04 -13.30 10.45
N GLN A 2 -23.56 -13.90 9.35
CA GLN A 2 -23.23 -15.34 9.32
C GLN A 2 -22.20 -15.74 10.39
N GLY A 3 -21.09 -15.00 10.52
CA GLY A 3 -20.05 -15.29 11.52
C GLY A 3 -20.50 -15.24 12.99
N LEU A 4 -21.48 -14.39 13.31
CA LEU A 4 -22.06 -14.31 14.66
C LEU A 4 -23.07 -15.43 14.95
N LYS A 5 -23.63 -16.05 13.91
CA LYS A 5 -24.57 -17.17 13.99
C LYS A 5 -23.88 -18.54 13.89
N ALA A 6 -22.60 -18.58 13.53
CA ALA A 6 -21.84 -19.81 13.39
C ALA A 6 -21.58 -20.47 14.76
N PRO A 7 -21.51 -21.81 14.84
CA PRO A 7 -21.13 -22.52 16.08
C PRO A 7 -19.77 -22.06 16.63
N ALA A 8 -18.80 -21.84 15.73
CA ALA A 8 -17.54 -21.16 16.02
C ALA A 8 -17.64 -19.70 15.55
N LYS A 9 -17.78 -18.77 16.51
CA LYS A 9 -17.95 -17.34 16.23
C LYS A 9 -16.73 -16.80 15.50
N ASN A 10 -16.98 -16.00 14.46
CA ASN A 10 -15.94 -15.34 13.70
C ASN A 10 -16.40 -13.97 13.20
N ILE A 11 -15.41 -13.13 12.90
CA ILE A 11 -15.59 -11.83 12.26
C ILE A 11 -14.45 -11.65 11.24
N SER A 12 -14.73 -11.02 10.11
CA SER A 12 -13.72 -10.73 9.09
C SER A 12 -12.72 -9.70 9.62
N SER A 13 -11.42 -9.94 9.42
CA SER A 13 -10.35 -9.02 9.84
C SER A 13 -10.44 -7.65 9.18
N LYS A 14 -11.09 -7.53 8.01
CA LYS A 14 -11.35 -6.23 7.36
C LYS A 14 -12.06 -5.20 8.26
N PHE A 15 -12.82 -5.67 9.25
CA PHE A 15 -13.49 -4.79 10.22
C PHE A 15 -12.53 -4.25 11.29
N PHE A 16 -11.27 -4.69 11.33
CA PHE A 16 -10.23 -4.10 12.17
C PHE A 16 -9.68 -2.78 11.60
N TYR A 17 -10.00 -2.42 10.36
CA TYR A 17 -9.40 -1.26 9.69
C TYR A 17 -10.38 -0.10 9.54
N ASP A 18 -11.14 0.19 10.62
CA ASP A 18 -11.73 1.52 10.77
C ASP A 18 -10.62 2.55 11.06
N GLU A 19 -10.99 3.81 11.29
CA GLU A 19 -10.01 4.87 11.56
C GLU A 19 -9.09 4.53 12.75
N VAL A 20 -9.67 4.08 13.87
CA VAL A 20 -8.94 3.77 15.09
C VAL A 20 -8.05 2.54 14.91
N GLY A 21 -8.59 1.49 14.30
CA GLY A 21 -7.86 0.25 14.09
C GLY A 21 -6.74 0.39 13.05
N SER A 22 -6.90 1.27 12.07
CA SER A 22 -5.82 1.64 11.14
C SER A 22 -4.67 2.35 11.87
N GLU A 23 -4.97 3.29 12.77
CA GLU A 23 -3.94 3.95 13.60
C GLU A 23 -3.23 2.98 14.54
N ILE A 24 -3.97 2.03 15.13
CA ILE A 24 -3.39 0.96 15.94
C ILE A 24 -2.46 0.11 15.08
N PHE A 25 -2.87 -0.27 13.87
CA PHE A 25 -2.04 -1.04 12.96
C PHE A 25 -0.76 -0.29 12.59
N ASN A 26 -0.84 1.01 12.31
CA ASN A 26 0.35 1.84 12.06
C ASN A 26 1.33 1.78 13.24
N LYS A 27 0.85 1.91 14.48
CA LYS A 27 1.70 1.76 15.69
C LYS A 27 2.30 0.36 15.82
N ILE A 28 1.52 -0.68 15.49
CA ILE A 28 2.03 -2.06 15.45
C ILE A 28 3.20 -2.16 14.46
N THR A 29 3.11 -1.52 13.29
CA THR A 29 4.19 -1.57 12.30
C THR A 29 5.50 -0.88 12.71
N GLU A 30 5.47 -0.10 13.78
CA GLU A 30 6.64 0.57 14.36
C GLU A 30 7.31 -0.25 15.48
N GLN A 31 6.68 -1.34 15.95
CA GLN A 31 7.22 -2.17 17.03
C GLN A 31 8.35 -3.08 16.52
N GLU A 32 9.39 -3.28 17.32
CA GLU A 32 10.53 -4.15 16.99
C GLU A 32 10.10 -5.60 16.80
N GLU A 33 9.13 -6.08 17.58
CA GLU A 33 8.57 -7.43 17.50
C GLU A 33 7.78 -7.65 16.20
N TYR A 34 7.29 -6.58 15.58
CA TYR A 34 6.59 -6.61 14.29
C TYR A 34 7.53 -6.22 13.14
N TYR A 35 8.63 -6.98 13.02
CA TYR A 35 9.69 -6.75 12.03
C TYR A 35 9.25 -6.78 10.55
N LEU A 36 8.04 -7.25 10.25
CA LEU A 36 7.57 -7.43 8.86
C LEU A 36 7.64 -6.15 8.04
N THR A 37 7.18 -5.02 8.60
CA THR A 37 7.17 -3.74 7.89
C THR A 37 8.57 -3.19 7.67
N SER A 38 9.47 -3.32 8.66
CA SER A 38 10.84 -2.83 8.54
C SER A 38 11.64 -3.67 7.55
N CYS A 39 11.51 -4.99 7.57
CA CYS A 39 12.15 -5.88 6.60
C CYS A 39 11.67 -5.63 5.17
N GLU A 40 10.37 -5.39 4.96
CA GLU A 40 9.85 -5.08 3.63
C GLU A 40 10.40 -3.74 3.11
N LYS A 41 10.45 -2.71 3.98
CA LYS A 41 11.07 -1.42 3.63
C LYS A 41 12.55 -1.59 3.29
N GLU A 42 13.29 -2.41 4.04
CA GLU A 42 14.70 -2.72 3.76
C GLU A 42 14.88 -3.37 2.38
N ILE A 43 14.04 -4.34 2.04
CA ILE A 43 14.05 -5.02 0.73
C ILE A 43 13.78 -4.00 -0.39
N LEU A 44 12.75 -3.15 -0.24
CA LEU A 44 12.40 -2.15 -1.25
C LEU A 44 13.50 -1.09 -1.42
N LEU A 45 14.13 -0.65 -0.33
CA LEU A 45 15.27 0.26 -0.36
C LEU A 45 16.48 -0.37 -1.07
N THR A 46 16.75 -1.64 -0.78
CA THR A 46 17.94 -2.34 -1.28
C THR A 46 17.79 -2.78 -2.74
N TYR A 47 16.60 -3.27 -3.11
CA TYR A 47 16.36 -3.95 -4.37
C TYR A 47 15.38 -3.21 -5.30
N GLY A 48 14.80 -2.08 -4.90
CA GLY A 48 13.84 -1.32 -5.70
C GLY A 48 14.37 -0.96 -7.10
N SER A 49 15.62 -0.49 -7.18
CA SER A 49 16.28 -0.20 -8.46
C SER A 49 16.49 -1.45 -9.32
N LEU A 50 16.76 -2.61 -8.69
CA LEU A 50 16.91 -3.86 -9.42
C LEU A 50 15.57 -4.34 -9.97
N ILE A 51 14.50 -4.24 -9.18
CA ILE A 51 13.13 -4.53 -9.60
C ILE A 51 12.76 -3.67 -10.81
N ALA A 52 12.96 -2.34 -10.69
CA ALA A 52 12.66 -1.39 -11.77
C ALA A 52 13.41 -1.72 -13.07
N LYS A 53 14.70 -2.11 -13.00
CA LYS A 53 15.50 -2.51 -14.18
C LYS A 53 15.04 -3.81 -14.84
N ARG A 54 14.31 -4.67 -14.13
CA ARG A 54 13.83 -5.95 -14.67
C ARG A 54 12.51 -5.81 -15.41
N ILE A 55 11.86 -4.65 -15.36
CA ILE A 55 10.62 -4.37 -16.07
C ILE A 55 10.99 -3.79 -17.45
N PRO A 56 10.78 -4.52 -18.56
CA PRO A 56 11.30 -4.14 -19.88
C PRO A 56 10.38 -3.15 -20.62
N TYR A 57 9.62 -2.34 -19.88
CA TYR A 57 8.65 -1.41 -20.42
C TYR A 57 9.01 0.02 -20.01
N GLU A 58 8.87 0.94 -20.97
CA GLU A 58 9.13 2.38 -20.75
C GLU A 58 7.99 3.05 -19.96
N SER A 59 6.77 2.50 -20.06
CA SER A 59 5.59 2.97 -19.33
C SER A 59 5.01 1.85 -18.48
N ILE A 60 4.71 2.14 -17.22
CA ILE A 60 4.19 1.14 -16.27
C ILE A 60 3.07 1.69 -15.40
N ALA A 61 2.24 0.77 -14.89
CA ALA A 61 1.30 1.04 -13.82
C ALA A 61 1.62 0.13 -12.62
N LEU A 62 1.85 0.73 -11.45
CA LEU A 62 1.93 0.04 -10.17
C LEU A 62 0.53 0.01 -9.55
N VAL A 63 -0.04 -1.18 -9.40
CA VAL A 63 -1.33 -1.37 -8.73
C VAL A 63 -1.07 -1.82 -7.29
N ASP A 64 -1.62 -1.09 -6.33
CA ASP A 64 -1.40 -1.29 -4.90
C ASP A 64 -2.72 -1.58 -4.18
N PHE A 65 -2.85 -2.78 -3.63
CA PHE A 65 -4.02 -3.26 -2.92
C PHE A 65 -3.78 -3.20 -1.41
N GLY A 66 -4.52 -2.32 -0.72
CA GLY A 66 -4.31 -2.10 0.71
C GLY A 66 -3.03 -1.30 0.98
N SER A 67 -2.96 -0.07 0.48
CA SER A 67 -1.73 0.75 0.49
C SER A 67 -1.27 1.15 1.89
N GLY A 68 -2.15 1.07 2.90
CA GLY A 68 -1.85 1.54 4.24
C GLY A 68 -1.46 3.02 4.24
N ASP A 69 -0.29 3.37 4.77
CA ASP A 69 0.21 4.75 4.83
C ASP A 69 0.95 5.20 3.55
N GLY A 70 1.04 4.34 2.53
CA GLY A 70 1.73 4.60 1.27
C GLY A 70 3.26 4.65 1.35
N SER A 71 3.87 4.47 2.53
CA SER A 71 5.33 4.64 2.71
C SER A 71 6.15 3.62 1.90
N LYS A 72 5.66 2.39 1.78
CA LYS A 72 6.31 1.34 0.99
C LYS A 72 6.17 1.58 -0.51
N ALA A 73 4.98 2.00 -0.95
CA ALA A 73 4.72 2.32 -2.36
C ALA A 73 5.67 3.41 -2.86
N VAL A 74 5.90 4.46 -2.05
CA VAL A 74 6.86 5.52 -2.39
C VAL A 74 8.27 4.99 -2.66
N LEU A 75 8.77 4.04 -1.87
CA LEU A 75 10.12 3.48 -2.08
C LEU A 75 10.26 2.82 -3.46
N LEU A 76 9.23 2.08 -3.88
CA LEU A 76 9.23 1.44 -5.18
C LEU A 76 9.00 2.46 -6.30
N LEU A 77 8.05 3.38 -6.14
CA LEU A 77 7.77 4.45 -7.11
C LEU A 77 9.01 5.30 -7.36
N GLN A 78 9.77 5.66 -6.32
CA GLN A 78 11.04 6.37 -6.45
C GLN A 78 12.06 5.59 -7.28
N SER A 79 12.08 4.26 -7.20
CA SER A 79 12.95 3.45 -8.05
C SER A 79 12.44 3.39 -9.50
N LEU A 80 11.12 3.34 -9.68
CA LEU A 80 10.49 3.25 -10.99
C LEU A 80 10.65 4.55 -11.80
N VAL A 81 10.39 5.71 -11.19
CA VAL A 81 10.49 7.02 -11.88
C VAL A 81 11.91 7.38 -12.34
N GLN A 82 12.94 6.68 -11.84
CA GLN A 82 14.33 6.88 -12.28
C GLN A 82 14.66 6.13 -13.58
N ILE A 83 13.86 5.11 -13.93
CA ILE A 83 14.17 4.19 -15.03
C ILE A 83 13.08 4.22 -16.09
N GLN A 84 11.81 4.27 -15.68
CA GLN A 84 10.67 4.32 -16.57
C GLN A 84 10.34 5.76 -16.98
N GLU A 85 9.96 5.95 -18.24
CA GLU A 85 9.54 7.23 -18.80
C GLU A 85 8.19 7.68 -18.24
N SER A 86 7.27 6.73 -18.03
CA SER A 86 5.95 7.01 -17.45
C SER A 86 5.61 6.02 -16.36
N VAL A 87 5.24 6.54 -15.19
CA VAL A 87 4.80 5.75 -14.05
C VAL A 87 3.41 6.21 -13.62
N GLU A 88 2.50 5.26 -13.54
CA GLU A 88 1.17 5.42 -12.97
C GLU A 88 1.07 4.61 -11.68
N TYR A 89 0.41 5.17 -10.67
CA TYR A 89 0.13 4.53 -9.40
C TYR A 89 -1.37 4.42 -9.21
N ILE A 90 -1.86 3.19 -9.15
CA ILE A 90 -3.28 2.87 -8.98
C ILE A 90 -3.43 2.29 -7.58
N VAL A 91 -4.05 3.05 -6.68
CA VAL A 91 -4.24 2.64 -5.28
C VAL A 91 -5.68 2.22 -5.02
N VAL A 92 -5.85 1.02 -4.44
CA VAL A 92 -7.13 0.46 -4.00
C VAL A 92 -7.10 0.31 -2.48
N GLU A 93 -7.95 1.05 -1.79
CA GLU A 93 -7.96 1.10 -0.32
C GLU A 93 -9.39 1.16 0.23
N ILE A 94 -9.66 0.45 1.31
CA ILE A 94 -10.99 0.42 1.93
C ILE A 94 -11.20 1.62 2.86
N SER A 95 -10.12 2.11 3.47
CA SER A 95 -10.13 3.25 4.39
C SER A 95 -9.99 4.58 3.64
N PRO A 96 -11.01 5.48 3.68
CA PRO A 96 -10.94 6.78 3.01
C PRO A 96 -9.78 7.65 3.52
N LYS A 97 -9.50 7.59 4.82
CA LYS A 97 -8.43 8.35 5.46
C LYS A 97 -7.07 7.89 4.94
N ALA A 98 -6.80 6.58 4.99
CA ALA A 98 -5.55 5.99 4.50
C ALA A 98 -5.35 6.22 3.00
N LEU A 99 -6.43 6.18 2.21
CA LEU A 99 -6.39 6.50 0.78
C LEU A 99 -5.94 7.95 0.54
N ASN A 100 -6.53 8.91 1.26
CA ASN A 100 -6.15 10.32 1.14
C ASN A 100 -4.69 10.56 1.58
N GLU A 101 -4.30 9.99 2.73
CA GLU A 101 -2.92 10.08 3.24
C GLU A 101 -1.91 9.50 2.23
N THR A 102 -2.25 8.37 1.61
CA THR A 102 -1.43 7.75 0.56
C THR A 102 -1.30 8.66 -0.66
N VAL A 103 -2.43 9.18 -1.18
CA VAL A 103 -2.43 10.07 -2.35
C VAL A 103 -1.62 11.34 -2.09
N GLU A 104 -1.80 11.97 -0.93
CA GLU A 104 -1.04 13.16 -0.53
C GLU A 104 0.46 12.87 -0.41
N ARG A 105 0.82 11.73 0.22
CA ARG A 105 2.23 11.33 0.36
C ARG A 105 2.87 11.08 -1.00
N VAL A 106 2.22 10.29 -1.88
CA VAL A 106 2.74 9.98 -3.21
C VAL A 106 2.83 11.25 -4.05
N GLY A 107 1.82 12.13 -4.02
CA GLY A 107 1.87 13.41 -4.74
C GLY A 107 3.01 14.32 -4.29
N ARG A 108 3.35 14.30 -2.99
CA ARG A 108 4.48 15.06 -2.43
C ARG A 108 5.84 14.43 -2.73
N GLU A 109 5.97 13.11 -2.60
CA GLU A 109 7.26 12.40 -2.66
C GLU A 109 7.60 11.85 -4.05
N CYS A 110 6.62 11.77 -4.95
CA CYS A 110 6.74 11.28 -6.32
C CYS A 110 5.89 12.14 -7.29
N PRO A 111 6.16 13.46 -7.43
CA PRO A 111 5.27 14.41 -8.11
C PRO A 111 5.09 14.17 -9.62
N THR A 112 5.93 13.34 -10.24
CA THR A 112 5.84 12.97 -11.66
C THR A 112 4.93 11.76 -11.91
N VAL A 113 4.51 11.05 -10.85
CA VAL A 113 3.65 9.87 -10.94
C VAL A 113 2.20 10.31 -11.17
N ARG A 114 1.53 9.71 -12.16
CA ARG A 114 0.07 9.86 -12.31
C ARG A 114 -0.62 8.98 -11.28
N ILE A 115 -1.56 9.53 -10.50
CA ILE A 115 -2.25 8.80 -9.43
C ILE A 115 -3.70 8.55 -9.83
N GLN A 116 -4.15 7.30 -9.72
CA GLN A 116 -5.56 6.92 -9.73
C GLN A 116 -5.91 6.30 -8.38
N SER A 117 -6.97 6.78 -7.74
CA SER A 117 -7.40 6.29 -6.43
C SER A 117 -8.78 5.66 -6.49
N HIS A 118 -8.91 4.51 -5.84
CA HIS A 118 -10.15 3.74 -5.77
C HIS A 118 -10.44 3.37 -4.32
N GLN A 119 -11.47 3.99 -3.75
CA GLN A 119 -12.01 3.52 -2.48
C GLN A 119 -12.81 2.24 -2.73
N SER A 120 -12.25 1.08 -2.36
CA SER A 120 -12.92 -0.20 -2.60
C SER A 120 -12.44 -1.29 -1.64
N ASP A 121 -13.34 -2.21 -1.34
CA ASP A 121 -12.99 -3.49 -0.71
C ASP A 121 -12.50 -4.42 -1.82
N PHE A 122 -11.27 -4.91 -1.76
CA PHE A 122 -10.66 -5.81 -2.75
C PHE A 122 -10.85 -7.31 -2.42
N SER A 123 -11.72 -7.67 -1.47
CA SER A 123 -12.06 -9.07 -1.16
C SER A 123 -12.84 -9.82 -2.25
N TRP A 124 -13.06 -9.18 -3.41
CA TRP A 124 -13.57 -9.81 -4.63
C TRP A 124 -12.47 -10.27 -5.60
N ALA A 125 -11.21 -9.91 -5.35
CA ALA A 125 -10.06 -10.30 -6.17
C ALA A 125 -9.59 -11.74 -5.88
#